data_AF-A0A198UNV8-F1
#
_entry.id   AF-A0A198UNV8-F1
#
_cell.length_a   1.000
_cell.length_b   1.000
_cell.length_c   1.000
_cell.angle_alpha   90.00
_cell.angle_beta   90.00
_cell.angle_gamma   90.00
#
_symmetry.space_group_name_H-M   'P 1'
#
loop_
_entity.id
_entity.type
_entity.pdbx_description
1 polymer ?
#
loop_
_entity_poly.entity_id
_entity_poly.type
_entity_poly.pdbx_seq_one_letter_code
_entity_poly.pdbx_strand_id
1 'polypeptide(L)'
;MSTFALLFDAITAPINMAFLLVMLVLFIIGWVAIGRDDGHKPRHFIDSIPTLLTSIGILGTFFGIVLALLAFDDSDIKSHINDIISGMKTAFITSVMGLLLSIILKIWASIHQDKSENLDSDQVDASNILKFIEHHLTEQTNTQKKTAVIHEKLLQALTTHHEYVKQNNQQFAANLWDKLEETAQILTKSATEEVILALNQLIKDFNYQLTEQFGENFKQLNHAVFELIQWQENYKQQLEQMQIQYQNHTNAVAATQQAIENIHDNLSHIAHHTQSIPDSMERLADAIELNHTQIDTLYDHLATFADMKDKAVAALPVLSKQIDAMLQGMDDASQKLTEQFHQIRQSIEAQPSIMQSTTQELKNTLERLVGQLEIDIKNITEKHASNIKEQMNQLSNIAAQTLEDVSGSIEGQINNFNTAEAKKIESDLQQMGSALISMTSQFTKDYKELVNHMNNTIRHGRPMR
;
A
#
# COMPACT_ATOMS: atom_id res chain seq x y z
N MET A 1 36.65 43.22 -12.52
CA MET A 1 37.95 43.42 -13.18
C MET A 1 38.41 44.84 -12.92
N SER A 2 39.68 45.06 -12.58
CA SER A 2 40.19 46.43 -12.37
C SER A 2 40.03 47.23 -13.66
N THR A 3 39.73 48.53 -13.56
CA THR A 3 39.62 49.44 -14.71
C THR A 3 40.85 49.43 -15.62
N PHE A 4 42.01 49.06 -15.07
CA PHE A 4 43.26 48.85 -15.79
C PHE A 4 43.25 47.62 -16.71
N ALA A 5 42.60 46.52 -16.32
CA ALA A 5 42.48 45.32 -17.14
C ALA A 5 41.63 45.58 -18.41
N LEU A 6 40.55 46.35 -18.28
CA LEU A 6 39.71 46.75 -19.41
C LEU A 6 40.44 47.66 -20.41
N LEU A 7 41.33 48.52 -19.91
CA LEU A 7 42.15 49.40 -20.75
C LEU A 7 43.25 48.61 -21.46
N PHE A 8 43.84 47.62 -20.78
CA PHE A 8 44.82 46.71 -21.38
C PHE A 8 44.20 45.84 -22.48
N ASP A 9 43.04 45.22 -22.22
CA ASP A 9 42.34 44.39 -23.22
C ASP A 9 42.01 45.22 -24.47
N ALA A 10 41.54 46.45 -24.28
CA ALA A 10 41.20 47.35 -25.39
C ALA A 10 42.44 47.82 -26.17
N ILE A 11 43.59 47.99 -25.53
CA ILE A 11 44.87 48.28 -26.21
C ILE A 11 45.39 47.06 -26.99
N THR A 12 45.19 45.85 -26.46
CA THR A 12 45.68 44.60 -27.06
C THR A 12 44.82 44.05 -28.21
N ALA A 13 43.70 44.71 -28.53
CA ALA A 13 42.89 44.36 -29.69
C ALA A 13 43.76 44.35 -30.98
N PRO A 14 43.63 43.36 -31.87
CA PRO A 14 44.55 43.17 -33.01
C PRO A 14 44.71 44.41 -33.90
N ILE A 15 43.62 45.15 -34.09
CA ILE A 15 43.59 46.38 -34.90
C ILE A 15 44.31 47.53 -34.18
N ASN A 16 44.05 47.71 -32.88
CA ASN A 16 44.71 48.75 -32.08
C ASN A 16 46.20 48.50 -31.94
N MET A 17 46.61 47.23 -31.82
CA MET A 17 48.00 46.83 -31.76
C MET A 17 48.75 47.22 -33.05
N ALA A 18 48.13 47.05 -34.23
CA ALA A 18 48.73 47.45 -35.50
C ALA A 18 48.96 48.97 -35.59
N PHE A 19 47.94 49.77 -35.24
CA PHE A 19 48.05 51.23 -35.22
C PHE A 19 49.07 51.73 -34.19
N LEU A 20 49.09 51.12 -33.00
CA LEU A 20 50.05 51.45 -31.95
C LEU A 20 51.48 51.12 -32.34
N LEU A 21 51.72 50.00 -33.01
CA LEU A 21 53.05 49.64 -33.48
C LEU A 21 53.56 50.68 -34.48
N VAL A 22 52.74 51.07 -35.45
CA VAL A 22 53.10 52.11 -36.43
C VAL A 22 53.39 53.45 -35.74
N MET A 23 52.54 53.86 -34.80
CA MET A 23 52.74 55.09 -34.03
C MET A 23 54.00 55.02 -33.16
N LEU A 24 54.31 53.88 -32.55
CA LEU A 24 55.49 53.70 -31.70
C LEU A 24 56.78 53.72 -32.53
N VAL A 25 56.78 53.12 -33.71
CA VAL A 25 57.91 53.20 -34.66
C VAL A 25 58.16 54.66 -35.08
N LEU A 26 57.11 55.39 -35.47
CA LEU A 26 57.23 56.81 -35.82
C LEU A 26 57.67 57.66 -34.62
N PHE A 27 57.18 57.33 -33.42
CA PHE A 27 57.57 58.00 -32.19
C PHE A 27 59.06 57.79 -31.90
N ILE A 28 59.58 56.56 -32.00
CA ILE A 28 61.02 56.29 -31.82
C ILE A 28 61.84 56.99 -32.88
N ILE A 29 61.40 57.02 -34.15
CA ILE A 29 62.09 57.74 -35.22
C ILE A 29 62.17 59.23 -34.88
N GLY A 30 61.06 59.86 -34.48
CA GLY A 30 61.04 61.26 -34.04
C GLY A 30 61.91 61.49 -32.81
N TRP A 31 61.81 60.61 -31.82
CA TRP A 31 62.58 60.64 -30.58
C TRP A 31 64.09 60.46 -30.82
N VAL A 32 64.53 59.71 -31.83
CA VAL A 32 65.96 59.60 -32.13
C VAL A 32 66.42 60.77 -33.00
N ALA A 33 65.58 61.25 -33.91
CA ALA A 33 65.95 62.27 -34.88
C ALA A 33 66.18 63.65 -34.24
N ILE A 34 65.32 64.11 -33.34
CA ILE A 34 65.47 65.41 -32.66
C ILE A 34 66.66 65.40 -31.66
N GLY A 35 67.00 64.24 -31.10
CA GLY A 35 68.03 64.10 -30.05
C GLY A 35 69.43 63.84 -30.59
N ARG A 36 69.53 63.58 -31.89
CA ARG A 36 70.77 63.47 -32.66
C ARG A 36 70.90 64.62 -33.67
N ASP A 37 70.18 65.73 -33.49
CA ASP A 37 70.22 66.85 -34.44
C ASP A 37 71.56 67.60 -34.36
N ASP A 38 72.56 67.11 -35.11
CA ASP A 38 73.85 67.77 -35.35
C ASP A 38 73.75 68.88 -36.44
N GLY A 39 72.56 69.45 -36.66
CA GLY A 39 72.36 70.67 -37.45
C GLY A 39 72.43 70.53 -38.98
N HIS A 40 72.50 69.30 -39.53
CA HIS A 40 72.74 69.07 -40.96
C HIS A 40 71.70 68.19 -41.68
N LYS A 41 70.47 68.02 -41.16
CA LYS A 41 69.42 67.22 -41.80
C LYS A 41 68.15 68.04 -42.13
N PRO A 42 67.38 67.65 -43.16
CA PRO A 42 66.19 68.39 -43.57
C PRO A 42 65.12 68.39 -42.45
N ARG A 43 65.01 69.53 -41.76
CA ARG A 43 64.11 69.76 -40.60
C ARG A 43 62.63 69.52 -40.89
N HIS A 44 62.20 69.64 -42.14
CA HIS A 44 60.79 69.53 -42.53
C HIS A 44 60.17 68.16 -42.19
N PHE A 45 60.90 67.04 -42.31
CA PHE A 45 60.34 65.73 -41.99
C PHE A 45 60.17 65.55 -40.47
N ILE A 46 61.14 66.03 -39.69
CA ILE A 46 61.16 65.89 -38.23
C ILE A 46 60.05 66.72 -37.58
N ASP A 47 59.85 67.96 -38.03
CA ASP A 47 58.79 68.85 -37.53
C ASP A 47 57.38 68.34 -37.89
N SER A 48 57.28 67.48 -38.91
CA SER A 48 56.02 66.87 -39.35
C SER A 48 55.64 65.60 -38.58
N ILE A 49 56.57 64.94 -37.87
CA ILE A 49 56.31 63.66 -37.17
C ILE A 49 55.21 63.79 -36.11
N PRO A 50 55.19 64.81 -35.23
CA PRO A 50 54.11 64.95 -34.26
C PRO A 50 52.73 65.13 -34.91
N THR A 51 52.68 65.81 -36.05
CA THR A 51 51.44 66.01 -36.83
C THR A 51 51.00 64.71 -37.52
N LEU A 52 51.94 63.93 -38.06
CA LEU A 52 51.66 62.60 -38.63
C LEU A 52 51.11 61.64 -37.57
N LEU A 53 51.63 61.69 -36.34
CA LEU A 53 51.14 60.88 -35.23
C LEU A 53 49.68 61.18 -34.88
N THR A 54 49.31 62.46 -34.86
CA THR A 54 47.90 62.87 -34.67
C THR A 54 47.04 62.44 -35.86
N SER A 55 47.52 62.59 -37.09
CA SER A 55 46.78 62.20 -38.29
C SER A 55 46.55 60.69 -38.37
N ILE A 56 47.52 59.86 -37.95
CA ILE A 56 47.36 58.41 -37.84
C ILE A 56 46.39 58.03 -36.73
N GLY A 57 46.40 58.75 -35.60
CA GLY A 57 45.39 58.59 -34.55
C GLY A 57 43.96 58.92 -35.03
N ILE A 58 43.81 59.96 -35.85
CA ILE A 58 42.54 60.32 -36.50
C ILE A 58 42.15 59.29 -37.58
N LEU A 59 43.10 58.73 -38.32
CA LEU A 59 42.81 57.64 -39.27
C LEU A 59 42.27 56.40 -38.53
N GLY A 60 42.85 56.07 -37.38
CA GLY A 60 42.41 54.98 -36.51
C GLY A 60 40.97 55.16 -36.02
N THR A 61 40.53 56.39 -35.71
CA THR A 61 39.13 56.65 -35.31
C THR A 61 38.16 56.41 -36.44
N PHE A 62 38.44 56.97 -37.63
CA PHE A 62 37.58 56.78 -38.79
C PHE A 62 37.47 55.31 -39.17
N PHE A 63 38.59 54.58 -39.13
CA PHE A 63 38.59 53.15 -39.42
C PHE A 63 37.79 52.33 -38.39
N GLY A 64 37.92 52.64 -37.09
CA GLY A 64 37.15 51.98 -36.04
C GLY A 64 35.64 52.25 -36.11
N ILE A 65 35.23 53.46 -36.49
CA ILE A 65 33.82 53.81 -36.72
C ILE A 65 33.27 53.07 -37.95
N VAL A 66 34.03 52.99 -39.05
CA VAL A 66 33.61 52.24 -40.25
C VAL A 66 33.42 50.76 -39.95
N LEU A 67 34.31 50.13 -39.17
CA LEU A 67 34.13 48.75 -38.74
C LEU A 67 32.91 48.57 -37.84
N ALA A 68 32.63 49.53 -36.95
CA ALA A 68 31.44 49.52 -36.10
C ALA A 68 30.14 49.57 -36.93
N LEU A 69 30.13 50.34 -38.01
CA LEU A 69 28.98 50.47 -38.92
C LEU A 69 28.85 49.27 -39.87
N LEU A 70 29.96 48.67 -40.31
CA LEU A 70 29.94 47.46 -41.16
C LEU A 70 29.49 46.20 -40.39
N ALA A 71 29.75 46.16 -39.09
CA ALA A 71 29.30 45.08 -38.21
C ALA A 71 27.85 45.26 -37.73
N PHE A 72 27.19 46.36 -38.11
CA PHE A 72 25.82 46.65 -37.69
C PHE A 72 24.81 45.95 -38.60
N ASP A 73 23.96 45.12 -38.02
CA ASP A 73 22.85 44.42 -38.69
C ASP A 73 21.51 44.94 -38.15
N ASP A 74 20.62 45.37 -39.05
CA ASP A 74 19.30 45.95 -38.73
C ASP A 74 18.34 44.94 -38.07
N SER A 75 18.65 43.65 -38.13
CA SER A 75 17.77 42.57 -37.66
C SER A 75 17.65 42.46 -36.12
N ASP A 76 18.66 42.90 -35.35
CA ASP A 76 18.61 42.87 -33.89
C ASP A 76 19.43 43.99 -33.23
N ILE A 77 18.85 45.19 -33.23
CA ILE A 77 19.48 46.42 -32.72
C ILE A 77 19.96 46.28 -31.26
N LYS A 78 19.25 45.52 -30.42
CA LYS A 78 19.59 45.39 -28.98
C LYS A 78 20.84 44.53 -28.75
N SER A 79 21.05 43.50 -29.57
CA SER A 79 22.22 42.63 -29.48
C SER A 79 23.48 43.33 -30.02
N HIS A 80 23.35 44.08 -31.12
CA HIS A 80 24.48 44.65 -31.85
C HIS A 80 24.90 46.06 -31.39
N ILE A 81 24.19 46.69 -30.45
CA ILE A 81 24.66 47.92 -29.77
C ILE A 81 26.01 47.68 -29.08
N ASN A 82 26.23 46.49 -28.52
CA ASN A 82 27.48 46.19 -27.82
C ASN A 82 28.68 46.15 -28.79
N ASP A 83 28.46 45.75 -30.04
CA ASP A 83 29.47 45.72 -31.10
C ASP A 83 29.81 47.12 -31.61
N ILE A 84 28.80 48.00 -31.76
CA ILE A 84 29.03 49.43 -32.05
C ILE A 84 29.88 50.07 -30.95
N ILE A 85 29.51 49.84 -29.68
CA ILE A 85 30.24 50.39 -28.54
C ILE A 85 31.68 49.86 -28.49
N SER A 86 31.90 48.61 -28.89
CA SER A 86 33.23 48.00 -28.99
C SER A 86 34.09 48.64 -30.10
N GLY A 87 33.53 48.86 -31.30
CA GLY A 87 34.22 49.56 -32.39
C GLY A 87 34.51 51.03 -32.06
N MET A 88 33.62 51.69 -31.32
CA MET A 88 33.82 53.05 -30.83
C MET A 88 34.90 53.15 -29.75
N LYS A 89 34.99 52.17 -28.82
CA LYS A 89 36.10 52.08 -27.84
C LYS A 89 37.45 51.94 -28.53
N THR A 90 37.50 51.12 -29.59
CA THR A 90 38.67 50.89 -30.43
C THR A 90 39.11 52.18 -31.14
N ALA A 91 38.14 52.89 -31.76
CA ALA A 91 38.37 54.19 -32.37
C ALA A 91 38.97 55.20 -31.38
N PHE A 92 38.41 55.29 -30.17
CA PHE A 92 38.83 56.31 -29.20
C PHE A 92 40.25 56.10 -28.68
N ILE A 93 40.67 54.86 -28.42
CA ILE A 93 41.99 54.55 -27.86
C ILE A 93 43.13 54.90 -28.84
N THR A 94 42.94 54.63 -30.14
CA THR A 94 43.96 54.96 -31.15
C THR A 94 44.20 56.46 -31.28
N SER A 95 43.15 57.28 -31.18
CA SER A 95 43.25 58.75 -31.15
C SER A 95 43.96 59.27 -29.91
N VAL A 96 43.55 58.79 -28.73
CA VAL A 96 44.15 59.21 -27.46
C VAL A 96 45.65 58.91 -27.46
N MET A 97 46.06 57.75 -27.96
CA MET A 97 47.47 57.36 -28.03
C MET A 97 48.25 58.20 -29.05
N GLY A 98 47.68 58.47 -30.23
CA GLY A 98 48.32 59.34 -31.24
C GLY A 98 48.51 60.78 -30.75
N LEU A 99 47.52 61.31 -30.02
CA LEU A 99 47.58 62.64 -29.43
C LEU A 99 48.57 62.70 -28.25
N LEU A 100 48.56 61.71 -27.35
CA LEU A 100 49.50 61.63 -26.23
C LEU A 100 50.95 61.54 -26.71
N LEU A 101 51.25 60.64 -27.64
CA LEU A 101 52.60 60.48 -28.17
C LEU A 101 53.06 61.72 -28.96
N SER A 102 52.14 62.43 -29.64
CA SER A 102 52.45 63.70 -30.32
C SER A 102 52.82 64.80 -29.34
N ILE A 103 52.07 64.94 -28.24
CA ILE A 103 52.36 65.91 -27.18
C ILE A 103 53.72 65.62 -26.56
N ILE A 104 54.01 64.35 -26.25
CA ILE A 104 55.30 63.94 -25.68
C ILE A 104 56.45 64.33 -26.63
N LEU A 105 56.32 64.11 -27.94
CA LEU A 105 57.33 64.54 -28.91
C LEU A 105 57.46 66.06 -29.02
N LYS A 106 56.36 66.81 -29.00
CA LYS A 106 56.41 68.29 -29.08
C LYS A 106 57.10 68.91 -27.87
N ILE A 107 56.80 68.41 -26.67
CA ILE A 107 57.47 68.84 -25.43
C ILE A 107 58.97 68.55 -25.54
N TRP A 108 59.32 67.35 -26.01
CA TRP A 108 60.71 66.96 -26.14
C TRP A 108 61.48 67.74 -27.22
N ALA A 109 60.82 68.06 -28.34
CA ALA A 109 61.33 68.96 -29.38
C ALA A 109 61.58 70.37 -28.85
N SER A 110 60.62 70.95 -28.13
CA SER A 110 60.72 72.31 -27.57
C SER A 110 61.90 72.47 -26.60
N ILE A 111 62.32 71.41 -25.90
CA ILE A 111 63.44 71.45 -24.96
C ILE A 111 64.80 71.45 -25.67
N HIS A 112 64.89 70.91 -26.90
CA HIS A 112 66.16 70.74 -27.63
C HIS A 112 66.42 71.81 -28.72
N GLN A 113 65.46 72.69 -29.04
CA GLN A 113 65.52 73.56 -30.23
C GLN A 113 65.97 75.02 -30.02
N ASP A 114 66.35 75.44 -28.80
CA ASP A 114 66.53 76.88 -28.45
C ASP A 114 67.99 77.42 -28.54
N LYS A 115 68.56 77.48 -29.75
CA LYS A 115 69.85 78.19 -30.00
C LYS A 115 70.07 78.64 -31.46
N SER A 116 69.77 79.91 -31.77
CA SER A 116 70.23 80.77 -32.92
C SER A 116 69.15 81.84 -33.16
N GLU A 117 69.30 83.19 -33.06
CA GLU A 117 70.22 84.14 -33.74
C GLU A 117 69.82 85.60 -33.34
N ASN A 118 70.74 86.61 -33.32
CA ASN A 118 70.41 88.06 -33.22
C ASN A 118 71.61 88.98 -33.55
N LEU A 119 71.51 89.96 -34.48
CA LEU A 119 72.45 91.09 -34.74
C LEU A 119 71.75 92.27 -35.49
N ASP A 120 72.11 93.55 -35.22
CA ASP A 120 71.49 94.78 -35.83
C ASP A 120 72.42 96.05 -35.95
N SER A 121 72.16 96.90 -36.98
CA SER A 121 72.40 98.37 -37.21
C SER A 121 73.72 99.03 -37.77
N ASP A 122 73.58 100.08 -38.65
CA ASP A 122 74.63 101.02 -39.18
C ASP A 122 74.08 102.44 -39.63
N GLN A 123 74.92 103.52 -39.66
CA GLN A 123 74.64 104.98 -39.93
C GLN A 123 75.49 105.64 -41.09
N VAL A 124 75.21 106.90 -41.53
CA VAL A 124 75.85 107.67 -42.67
C VAL A 124 76.17 109.17 -42.34
N ASP A 125 77.19 109.82 -42.98
CA ASP A 125 77.67 111.23 -42.79
C ASP A 125 77.99 112.07 -44.09
N ALA A 126 78.14 113.41 -43.94
CA ALA A 126 78.13 114.52 -44.91
C ALA A 126 79.48 115.29 -45.10
N SER A 127 79.95 115.50 -46.34
CA SER A 127 81.14 116.34 -46.62
C SER A 127 81.31 116.78 -48.10
N ASN A 128 80.48 117.66 -48.68
CA ASN A 128 80.78 118.23 -50.02
C ASN A 128 80.35 119.69 -50.31
N ILE A 129 79.93 120.46 -49.30
CA ILE A 129 79.40 121.84 -49.45
C ILE A 129 80.50 122.90 -49.68
N LEU A 130 81.78 122.59 -49.50
CA LEU A 130 82.82 123.62 -49.33
C LEU A 130 83.41 124.24 -50.62
N LYS A 131 83.07 123.76 -51.83
CA LYS A 131 83.76 124.21 -53.08
C LYS A 131 83.12 125.39 -53.82
N PHE A 132 81.97 125.91 -53.37
CA PHE A 132 81.18 126.88 -54.16
C PHE A 132 81.48 128.36 -53.84
N ILE A 133 82.17 128.66 -52.73
CA ILE A 133 82.21 130.02 -52.15
C ILE A 133 83.29 130.94 -52.78
N GLU A 134 84.28 130.40 -53.50
CA GLU A 134 85.49 131.16 -53.84
C GLU A 134 85.39 132.02 -55.12
N HIS A 135 84.44 131.74 -56.01
CA HIS A 135 84.46 132.31 -57.38
C HIS A 135 83.75 133.68 -57.53
N HIS A 136 82.95 134.14 -56.57
CA HIS A 136 81.84 135.04 -56.90
C HIS A 136 81.89 136.49 -56.39
N LEU A 137 83.07 137.04 -56.06
CA LEU A 137 83.16 138.37 -55.43
C LEU A 137 83.77 139.52 -56.25
N THR A 138 84.14 139.36 -57.54
CA THR A 138 85.01 140.37 -58.20
C THR A 138 84.41 141.14 -59.41
N GLU A 139 83.19 140.90 -59.87
CA GLU A 139 82.72 141.44 -61.18
C GLU A 139 81.45 142.32 -61.08
N GLN A 140 81.53 143.46 -60.37
CA GLN A 140 80.36 144.24 -59.95
C GLN A 140 80.24 145.69 -60.49
N THR A 141 80.71 146.03 -61.69
CA THR A 141 80.65 147.43 -62.17
C THR A 141 79.95 147.72 -63.50
N ASN A 142 79.37 146.74 -64.21
CA ASN A 142 78.63 147.00 -65.46
C ASN A 142 77.14 146.55 -65.47
N THR A 143 76.60 146.15 -64.32
CA THR A 143 75.34 145.39 -64.20
C THR A 143 74.18 146.15 -63.53
N GLN A 144 74.16 147.49 -63.55
CA GLN A 144 73.08 148.28 -62.91
C GLN A 144 71.97 148.77 -63.86
N LYS A 145 72.16 148.80 -65.19
CA LYS A 145 71.10 149.20 -66.14
C LYS A 145 70.27 148.04 -66.71
N LYS A 146 70.78 146.80 -66.71
CA LYS A 146 70.03 145.61 -67.17
C LYS A 146 69.10 145.02 -66.11
N THR A 147 69.35 145.27 -64.83
CA THR A 147 68.64 144.66 -63.70
C THR A 147 67.24 145.24 -63.47
N ALA A 148 67.00 146.53 -63.72
CA ALA A 148 65.67 147.14 -63.54
C ALA A 148 64.62 146.61 -64.53
N VAL A 149 64.97 146.44 -65.82
CA VAL A 149 64.07 145.93 -66.87
C VAL A 149 63.76 144.43 -66.69
N ILE A 150 64.73 143.66 -66.16
CA ILE A 150 64.52 142.24 -65.86
C ILE A 150 63.59 142.07 -64.65
N HIS A 151 63.70 142.93 -63.63
CA HIS A 151 62.86 142.84 -62.44
C HIS A 151 61.38 143.14 -62.72
N GLU A 152 61.10 144.13 -63.57
CA GLU A 152 59.72 144.49 -63.96
C GLU A 152 59.05 143.38 -64.79
N LYS A 153 59.76 142.80 -65.77
CA LYS A 153 59.25 141.66 -66.55
C LYS A 153 59.04 140.41 -65.71
N LEU A 154 59.90 140.17 -64.71
CA LEU A 154 59.75 139.03 -63.80
C LEU A 154 58.51 139.18 -62.93
N LEU A 155 58.26 140.38 -62.37
CA LEU A 155 57.08 140.64 -61.55
C LEU A 155 55.78 140.47 -62.36
N GLN A 156 55.76 140.95 -63.60
CA GLN A 156 54.60 140.82 -64.48
C GLN A 156 54.35 139.35 -64.88
N ALA A 157 55.40 138.57 -65.14
CA ALA A 157 55.26 137.14 -65.38
C ALA A 157 54.76 136.38 -64.14
N LEU A 158 55.21 136.78 -62.93
CA LEU A 158 54.78 136.17 -61.67
C LEU A 158 53.30 136.45 -61.38
N THR A 159 52.82 137.67 -61.62
CA THR A 159 51.41 138.02 -61.39
C THR A 159 50.49 137.31 -62.39
N THR A 160 50.86 137.27 -63.67
CA THR A 160 50.09 136.51 -64.68
C THR A 160 50.06 135.02 -64.38
N HIS A 161 51.18 134.43 -63.93
CA HIS A 161 51.21 133.03 -63.52
C HIS A 161 50.37 132.77 -62.27
N HIS A 162 50.39 133.67 -61.29
CA HIS A 162 49.57 133.56 -60.08
C HIS A 162 48.06 133.64 -60.40
N GLU A 163 47.65 134.54 -61.29
CA GLU A 163 46.26 134.62 -61.76
C GLU A 163 45.83 133.36 -62.52
N TYR A 164 46.70 132.82 -63.38
CA TYR A 164 46.45 131.56 -64.09
C TYR A 164 46.31 130.36 -63.13
N VAL A 165 47.21 130.23 -62.15
CA VAL A 165 47.14 129.15 -61.14
C VAL A 165 45.89 129.28 -60.28
N LYS A 166 45.52 130.50 -59.87
CA LYS A 166 44.31 130.75 -59.08
C LYS A 166 43.06 130.36 -59.87
N GLN A 167 42.97 130.74 -61.14
CA GLN A 167 41.83 130.41 -61.99
C GLN A 167 41.73 128.91 -62.27
N ASN A 168 42.86 128.26 -62.56
CA ASN A 168 42.91 126.82 -62.78
C ASN A 168 42.52 126.02 -61.52
N ASN A 169 42.96 126.46 -60.34
CA ASN A 169 42.57 125.83 -59.07
C ASN A 169 41.08 126.02 -58.76
N GLN A 170 40.51 127.20 -59.04
CA GLN A 170 39.07 127.43 -58.88
C GLN A 170 38.24 126.54 -59.82
N GLN A 171 38.69 126.40 -61.07
CA GLN A 171 38.02 125.55 -62.05
C GLN A 171 38.15 124.06 -61.72
N PHE A 172 39.33 123.64 -61.25
CA PHE A 172 39.55 122.29 -60.75
C PHE A 172 38.64 121.98 -59.55
N ALA A 173 38.57 122.88 -58.57
CA ALA A 173 37.71 122.72 -57.39
C ALA A 173 36.23 122.63 -57.78
N ALA A 174 35.77 123.46 -58.71
CA ALA A 174 34.40 123.41 -59.22
C ALA A 174 34.10 122.08 -59.90
N ASN A 175 34.96 121.62 -60.82
CA ASN A 175 34.79 120.34 -61.49
C ASN A 175 34.85 119.15 -60.53
N LEU A 176 35.67 119.23 -59.49
CA LEU A 176 35.82 118.16 -58.50
C LEU A 176 34.57 118.06 -57.62
N TRP A 177 33.96 119.18 -57.23
CA TRP A 177 32.67 119.19 -56.53
C TRP A 177 31.55 118.61 -57.38
N ASP A 178 31.47 119.01 -58.65
CA ASP A 178 30.44 118.52 -59.58
C ASP A 178 30.54 116.99 -59.75
N LYS A 179 31.76 116.46 -59.90
CA LYS A 179 31.99 115.01 -59.98
C LYS A 179 31.76 114.27 -58.66
N LEU A 180 32.09 114.87 -57.52
CA LEU A 180 31.79 114.28 -56.21
C LEU A 180 30.28 114.20 -55.97
N GLU A 181 29.53 115.25 -56.29
CA GLU A 181 28.07 115.28 -56.13
C GLU A 181 27.37 114.27 -57.06
N GLU A 182 27.83 114.15 -58.32
CA GLU A 182 27.37 113.10 -59.24
C GLU A 182 27.61 111.69 -58.67
N THR A 183 28.80 111.40 -58.14
CA THR A 183 29.08 110.10 -57.52
C THR A 183 28.27 109.84 -56.26
N ALA A 184 28.03 110.85 -55.43
CA ALA A 184 27.21 110.73 -54.23
C ALA A 184 25.75 110.40 -54.59
N GLN A 185 25.20 110.99 -55.64
CA GLN A 185 23.86 110.67 -56.13
C GLN A 185 23.76 109.23 -56.67
N ILE A 186 24.74 108.79 -57.47
CA ILE A 186 24.76 107.42 -58.01
C ILE A 186 24.85 106.39 -56.87
N LEU A 187 25.73 106.62 -55.88
CA LEU A 187 25.90 105.74 -54.73
C LEU A 187 24.63 105.63 -53.87
N THR A 188 23.96 106.76 -53.62
CA THR A 188 22.80 106.80 -52.72
C THR A 188 21.55 106.21 -53.37
N LYS A 189 21.38 106.35 -54.70
CA LYS A 189 20.17 105.88 -55.39
C LYS A 189 20.32 104.45 -55.91
N SER A 190 21.41 104.14 -56.61
CA SER A 190 21.52 102.90 -57.38
C SER A 190 21.78 101.67 -56.51
N ALA A 191 22.64 101.77 -55.50
CA ALA A 191 22.99 100.62 -54.65
C ALA A 191 21.85 100.26 -53.70
N THR A 192 21.13 101.25 -53.17
CA THR A 192 20.05 101.05 -52.20
C THR A 192 18.80 100.48 -52.85
N GLU A 193 18.45 100.92 -54.07
CA GLU A 193 17.33 100.36 -54.84
C GLU A 193 17.58 98.91 -55.24
N GLU A 194 18.78 98.55 -55.73
CA GLU A 194 19.12 97.17 -56.08
C GLU A 194 19.07 96.22 -54.88
N VAL A 195 19.58 96.65 -53.71
CA VAL A 195 19.53 95.84 -52.49
C VAL A 195 18.10 95.61 -52.02
N ILE A 196 17.24 96.64 -52.05
CA ILE A 196 15.83 96.51 -51.67
C ILE A 196 15.08 95.59 -52.66
N LEU A 197 15.38 95.68 -53.96
CA LEU A 197 14.81 94.79 -54.97
C LEU A 197 15.24 93.33 -54.74
N ALA A 198 16.53 93.10 -54.48
CA ALA A 198 17.05 91.77 -54.18
C ALA A 198 16.44 91.18 -52.89
N LEU A 199 16.27 91.98 -51.83
CA LEU A 199 15.62 91.57 -50.58
C LEU A 199 14.13 91.23 -50.79
N ASN A 200 13.40 92.05 -51.53
CA ASN A 200 12.00 91.77 -51.84
C ASN A 200 11.84 90.50 -52.67
N GLN A 201 12.73 90.27 -53.63
CA GLN A 201 12.73 89.05 -54.43
C GLN A 201 13.05 87.83 -53.57
N LEU A 202 14.04 87.92 -52.68
CA LEU A 202 14.37 86.86 -51.72
C LEU A 202 13.19 86.54 -50.80
N ILE A 203 12.47 87.55 -50.29
CA ILE A 203 11.30 87.33 -49.42
C ILE A 203 10.15 86.68 -50.20
N LYS A 204 9.97 87.04 -51.47
CA LYS A 204 8.99 86.39 -52.34
C LYS A 204 9.35 84.94 -52.62
N ASP A 205 10.60 84.66 -53.00
CA ASP A 205 11.08 83.31 -53.27
C ASP A 205 11.04 82.45 -51.99
N PHE A 206 11.37 83.02 -50.83
CA PHE A 206 11.24 82.36 -49.54
C PHE A 206 9.79 82.03 -49.21
N ASN A 207 8.85 82.98 -49.35
CA ASN A 207 7.42 82.70 -49.12
C ASN A 207 6.86 81.67 -50.11
N TYR A 208 7.32 81.69 -51.36
CA TYR A 208 6.95 80.71 -52.36
C TYR A 208 7.46 79.31 -51.99
N GLN A 209 8.74 79.17 -51.63
CA GLN A 209 9.29 77.91 -51.15
C GLN A 209 8.64 77.42 -49.85
N LEU A 210 8.28 78.31 -48.94
CA LEU A 210 7.59 77.97 -47.70
C LEU A 210 6.18 77.46 -47.98
N THR A 211 5.47 78.05 -48.94
CA THR A 211 4.12 77.58 -49.30
C THR A 211 4.18 76.27 -50.08
N GLU A 212 5.11 76.13 -51.04
CA GLU A 212 5.12 75.00 -51.96
C GLU A 212 5.86 73.79 -51.38
N GLN A 213 7.14 73.95 -51.00
CA GLN A 213 7.93 72.83 -50.51
C GLN A 213 7.57 72.39 -49.10
N PHE A 214 7.29 73.33 -48.18
CA PHE A 214 6.83 72.94 -46.85
C PHE A 214 5.35 72.54 -46.85
N GLY A 215 4.51 73.15 -47.69
CA GLY A 215 3.11 72.73 -47.85
C GLY A 215 2.96 71.29 -48.34
N GLU A 216 3.73 70.88 -49.35
CA GLU A 216 3.74 69.48 -49.81
C GLU A 216 4.32 68.52 -48.76
N ASN A 217 5.38 68.92 -48.04
CA ASN A 217 5.89 68.14 -46.91
C ASN A 217 4.84 67.96 -45.80
N PHE A 218 4.04 69.00 -45.48
CA PHE A 218 2.95 68.88 -44.51
C PHE A 218 1.81 67.97 -45.01
N LYS A 219 1.51 67.96 -46.32
CA LYS A 219 0.54 67.01 -46.89
C LYS A 219 1.04 65.58 -46.78
N GLN A 220 2.31 65.32 -47.13
CA GLN A 220 2.90 63.99 -46.98
C GLN A 220 2.97 63.56 -45.52
N LEU A 221 3.31 64.47 -44.62
CA LEU A 221 3.29 64.21 -43.18
C LEU A 221 1.88 63.85 -42.71
N ASN A 222 0.85 64.61 -43.13
CA ASN A 222 -0.53 64.31 -42.79
C ASN A 222 -0.98 62.94 -43.35
N HIS A 223 -0.57 62.60 -44.57
CA HIS A 223 -0.81 61.28 -45.14
C HIS A 223 -0.15 60.16 -44.33
N ALA A 224 1.13 60.33 -43.96
CA ALA A 224 1.84 59.36 -43.12
C ALA A 224 1.20 59.21 -41.72
N VAL A 225 0.70 60.30 -41.13
CA VAL A 225 -0.06 60.26 -39.88
C VAL A 225 -1.38 59.51 -40.07
N PHE A 226 -2.08 59.69 -41.19
CA PHE A 226 -3.30 58.95 -41.48
C PHE A 226 -3.04 57.46 -41.65
N GLU A 227 -2.00 57.09 -42.39
CA GLU A 227 -1.53 55.70 -42.53
C GLU A 227 -1.19 55.08 -41.16
N LEU A 228 -0.55 55.84 -40.26
CA LEU A 228 -0.26 55.41 -38.89
C LEU A 228 -1.54 55.17 -38.08
N ILE A 229 -2.56 56.00 -38.23
CA ILE A 229 -3.87 55.80 -37.57
C ILE A 229 -4.57 54.56 -38.12
N GLN A 230 -4.56 54.37 -39.44
CA GLN A 230 -5.11 53.16 -40.07
C GLN A 230 -4.38 51.90 -39.58
N TRP A 231 -3.05 51.96 -39.51
CA TRP A 231 -2.24 50.89 -38.93
C TRP A 231 -2.62 50.62 -37.47
N GLN A 232 -2.83 51.67 -36.66
CA GLN A 232 -3.27 51.51 -35.27
C GLN A 232 -4.63 50.82 -35.15
N GLU A 233 -5.62 51.18 -35.98
CA GLU A 233 -6.94 50.55 -35.93
C GLU A 233 -6.88 49.08 -36.39
N ASN A 234 -6.11 48.80 -37.46
CA ASN A 234 -5.88 47.43 -37.91
C ASN A 234 -5.17 46.59 -36.83
N TYR A 235 -4.15 47.16 -36.18
CA TYR A 235 -3.42 46.49 -35.11
C TYR A 235 -4.33 46.20 -33.90
N LYS A 236 -5.21 47.13 -33.53
CA LYS A 236 -6.22 46.92 -32.49
C LYS A 236 -7.16 45.75 -32.84
N GLN A 237 -7.66 45.69 -34.08
CA GLN A 237 -8.49 44.55 -34.52
C GLN A 237 -7.72 43.22 -34.47
N GLN A 238 -6.44 43.24 -34.85
CA GLN A 238 -5.58 42.07 -34.79
C GLN A 238 -5.36 41.61 -33.34
N LEU A 239 -5.20 42.53 -32.39
CA LEU A 239 -5.11 42.24 -30.96
C LEU A 239 -6.42 41.64 -30.42
N GLU A 240 -7.59 42.18 -30.82
CA GLU A 240 -8.89 41.61 -30.45
C GLU A 240 -9.07 40.18 -30.97
N GLN A 241 -8.72 39.92 -32.24
CA GLN A 241 -8.76 38.57 -32.80
C GLN A 241 -7.78 37.63 -32.09
N MET A 242 -6.56 38.11 -31.79
CA MET A 242 -5.57 37.34 -31.06
C MET A 242 -6.07 36.99 -29.65
N GLN A 243 -6.72 37.91 -28.96
CA GLN A 243 -7.35 37.66 -27.65
C GLN A 243 -8.42 36.56 -27.74
N ILE A 244 -9.29 36.62 -28.76
CA ILE A 244 -10.31 35.58 -29.00
C ILE A 244 -9.63 34.22 -29.27
N GLN A 245 -8.59 34.18 -30.10
CA GLN A 245 -7.86 32.96 -30.36
C GLN A 245 -7.18 32.39 -29.11
N TYR A 246 -6.56 33.24 -28.28
CA TYR A 246 -5.98 32.82 -27.00
C TYR A 246 -7.02 32.23 -26.06
N GLN A 247 -8.20 32.83 -25.97
CA GLN A 247 -9.29 32.28 -25.16
C GLN A 247 -9.74 30.92 -25.68
N ASN A 248 -9.91 30.78 -27.00
CA ASN A 248 -10.25 29.49 -27.62
C ASN A 248 -9.18 28.44 -27.36
N HIS A 249 -7.91 28.80 -27.45
CA HIS A 249 -6.79 27.90 -27.17
C HIS A 249 -6.78 27.46 -25.70
N THR A 250 -7.02 28.39 -24.78
CA THR A 250 -7.09 28.11 -23.34
C THR A 250 -8.24 27.16 -23.02
N ASN A 251 -9.42 27.37 -23.63
CA ASN A 251 -10.57 26.49 -23.49
C ASN A 251 -10.29 25.09 -24.07
N ALA A 252 -9.62 25.00 -25.22
CA ALA A 252 -9.25 23.73 -25.83
C ALA A 252 -8.24 22.95 -24.97
N VAL A 253 -7.27 23.64 -24.35
CA VAL A 253 -6.32 23.03 -23.40
C VAL A 253 -7.05 22.52 -22.16
N ALA A 254 -7.98 23.30 -21.59
CA ALA A 254 -8.79 22.86 -20.46
C ALA A 254 -9.64 21.62 -20.79
N ALA A 255 -10.28 21.60 -21.96
CA ALA A 255 -11.02 20.43 -22.44
C ALA A 255 -10.11 19.20 -22.63
N THR A 256 -8.88 19.41 -23.12
CA THR A 256 -7.89 18.34 -23.28
C THR A 256 -7.45 17.79 -21.92
N GLN A 257 -7.24 18.66 -20.93
CA GLN A 257 -6.91 18.24 -19.57
C GLN A 257 -8.02 17.38 -18.97
N GLN A 258 -9.28 17.81 -19.11
CA GLN A 258 -10.43 17.02 -18.64
C GLN A 258 -10.54 15.66 -19.37
N ALA A 259 -10.25 15.63 -20.67
CA ALA A 259 -10.22 14.37 -21.43
C ALA A 259 -9.13 13.41 -20.91
N ILE A 260 -7.95 13.93 -20.55
CA ILE A 260 -6.87 13.13 -19.96
C ILE A 260 -7.28 12.59 -18.59
N GLU A 261 -7.94 13.39 -17.75
CA GLU A 261 -8.49 12.96 -16.46
C GLU A 261 -9.51 11.83 -16.63
N ASN A 262 -10.48 11.99 -17.55
CA ASN A 262 -11.44 10.95 -17.87
C ASN A 262 -10.78 9.67 -18.40
N ILE A 263 -9.73 9.78 -19.22
CA ILE A 263 -8.95 8.63 -19.70
C ILE A 263 -8.29 7.94 -18.51
N HIS A 264 -7.68 8.68 -17.59
CA HIS A 264 -7.05 8.13 -16.39
C HIS A 264 -8.05 7.33 -15.54
N ASP A 265 -9.22 7.91 -15.26
CA ASP A 265 -10.28 7.25 -14.48
C ASP A 265 -10.78 5.98 -15.17
N ASN A 266 -11.06 6.05 -16.48
CA ASN A 266 -11.47 4.88 -17.25
C ASN A 266 -10.40 3.78 -17.26
N LEU A 267 -9.13 4.14 -17.37
CA LEU A 267 -8.03 3.16 -17.34
C LEU A 267 -7.91 2.49 -15.97
N SER A 268 -8.15 3.24 -14.89
CA SER A 268 -8.22 2.71 -13.53
C SER A 268 -9.37 1.72 -13.36
N HIS A 269 -10.56 2.05 -13.86
CA HIS A 269 -11.72 1.15 -13.88
C HIS A 269 -11.44 -0.13 -14.69
N ILE A 270 -10.83 -0.02 -15.87
CA ILE A 270 -10.45 -1.17 -16.70
C ILE A 270 -9.45 -2.06 -15.96
N ALA A 271 -8.42 -1.47 -15.33
CA ALA A 271 -7.45 -2.22 -14.55
C ALA A 271 -8.11 -3.00 -13.41
N HIS A 272 -9.02 -2.34 -12.67
CA HIS A 272 -9.77 -2.98 -11.59
C HIS A 272 -10.65 -4.14 -12.08
N HIS A 273 -11.41 -3.94 -13.16
CA HIS A 273 -12.24 -5.02 -13.74
C HIS A 273 -11.38 -6.16 -14.31
N THR A 274 -10.23 -5.85 -14.90
CA THR A 274 -9.32 -6.88 -15.44
C THR A 274 -8.76 -7.77 -14.32
N GLN A 275 -8.57 -7.23 -13.12
CA GLN A 275 -8.13 -8.00 -11.96
C GLN A 275 -9.17 -9.04 -11.48
N SER A 276 -10.46 -8.81 -11.75
CA SER A 276 -11.53 -9.78 -11.41
C SER A 276 -11.63 -10.97 -12.38
N ILE A 277 -10.99 -10.89 -13.56
CA ILE A 277 -10.97 -11.96 -14.56
C ILE A 277 -10.20 -13.18 -14.04
N PRO A 278 -8.94 -13.05 -13.55
CA PRO A 278 -8.22 -14.14 -12.90
C PRO A 278 -9.03 -14.81 -11.79
N ASP A 279 -9.60 -14.04 -10.86
CA ASP A 279 -10.41 -14.58 -9.76
C ASP A 279 -11.62 -15.39 -10.26
N SER A 280 -12.28 -14.89 -11.31
CA SER A 280 -13.40 -15.59 -11.94
C SER A 280 -12.96 -16.86 -12.66
N MET A 281 -11.78 -16.84 -13.27
CA MET A 281 -11.19 -18.01 -13.93
C MET A 281 -10.72 -19.06 -12.92
N GLU A 282 -10.20 -18.65 -11.77
CA GLU A 282 -9.86 -19.56 -10.67
C GLU A 282 -11.11 -20.26 -10.13
N ARG A 283 -12.17 -19.50 -9.83
CA ARG A 283 -13.47 -20.09 -9.44
C ARG A 283 -14.07 -21.01 -10.50
N LEU A 284 -13.89 -20.67 -11.78
CA LEU A 284 -14.33 -21.53 -12.88
C LEU A 284 -13.51 -22.83 -12.92
N ALA A 285 -12.20 -22.75 -12.70
CA ALA A 285 -11.34 -23.93 -12.62
C ALA A 285 -11.78 -24.84 -11.46
N ASP A 286 -12.02 -24.29 -10.27
CA ASP A 286 -12.55 -25.04 -9.12
C ASP A 286 -13.90 -25.70 -9.45
N ALA A 287 -14.80 -24.97 -10.12
CA ALA A 287 -16.10 -25.52 -10.53
C ALA A 287 -15.96 -26.67 -11.52
N ILE A 288 -15.00 -26.60 -12.45
CA ILE A 288 -14.70 -27.67 -13.40
C ILE A 288 -14.11 -28.89 -12.67
N GLU A 289 -13.19 -28.69 -11.73
CA GLU A 289 -12.59 -29.77 -10.94
C GLU A 289 -13.64 -30.49 -10.07
N LEU A 290 -14.53 -29.73 -9.43
CA LEU A 290 -15.66 -30.28 -8.69
C LEU A 290 -16.60 -31.07 -9.61
N ASN A 291 -16.89 -30.55 -10.80
CA ASN A 291 -17.71 -31.25 -11.78
C ASN A 291 -17.06 -32.58 -12.20
N HIS A 292 -15.75 -32.59 -12.40
CA HIS A 292 -15.03 -33.81 -12.77
C HIS A 292 -15.13 -34.88 -11.66
N THR A 293 -14.96 -34.46 -10.41
CA THR A 293 -15.15 -35.33 -9.22
C THR A 293 -16.58 -35.88 -9.14
N GLN A 294 -17.59 -35.06 -9.46
CA GLN A 294 -18.99 -35.51 -9.49
C GLN A 294 -19.24 -36.52 -10.62
N ILE A 295 -18.61 -36.33 -11.79
CA ILE A 295 -18.68 -37.28 -12.90
C ILE A 295 -18.07 -38.63 -12.47
N ASP A 296 -16.93 -38.63 -11.80
CA ASP A 296 -16.30 -39.87 -11.29
C ASP A 296 -17.20 -40.57 -10.26
N THR A 297 -17.81 -39.81 -9.35
CA THR A 297 -18.78 -40.33 -8.38
C THR A 297 -20.02 -40.92 -9.07
N LEU A 298 -20.50 -40.29 -10.15
CA LEU A 298 -21.60 -40.82 -10.96
C LEU A 298 -21.21 -42.14 -11.64
N TYR A 299 -19.98 -42.26 -12.14
CA TYR A 299 -19.47 -43.54 -12.66
C TYR A 299 -19.50 -44.63 -11.58
N ASP A 300 -19.07 -44.33 -10.36
CA ASP A 300 -19.12 -45.27 -9.23
C ASP A 300 -20.56 -45.66 -8.86
N HIS A 301 -21.48 -44.70 -8.85
CA HIS A 301 -22.91 -44.97 -8.64
C HIS A 301 -23.49 -45.86 -9.74
N LEU A 302 -23.17 -45.59 -11.01
CA LEU A 302 -23.58 -46.42 -12.15
C LEU A 302 -23.00 -47.84 -12.05
N ALA A 303 -21.74 -47.98 -11.64
CA ALA A 303 -21.11 -49.29 -11.41
C ALA A 303 -21.80 -50.05 -10.27
N THR A 304 -22.10 -49.37 -9.16
CA THR A 304 -22.85 -49.95 -8.04
C THR A 304 -24.27 -50.34 -8.44
N PHE A 305 -24.92 -49.53 -9.28
CA PHE A 305 -26.24 -49.83 -9.81
C PHE A 305 -26.21 -51.04 -10.76
N ALA A 306 -25.17 -51.15 -11.59
CA ALA A 306 -24.96 -52.32 -12.44
C ALA A 306 -24.76 -53.60 -11.61
N ASP A 307 -23.95 -53.55 -10.55
CA ASP A 307 -23.78 -54.67 -9.60
C ASP A 307 -25.09 -55.02 -8.88
N MET A 308 -25.87 -54.02 -8.46
CA MET A 308 -27.20 -54.24 -7.87
C MET A 308 -28.14 -54.93 -8.86
N LYS A 309 -28.15 -54.50 -10.13
CA LYS A 309 -28.93 -55.13 -11.20
C LYS A 309 -28.51 -56.59 -11.39
N ASP A 310 -27.20 -56.87 -11.46
CA ASP A 310 -26.69 -58.22 -11.65
C ASP A 310 -27.02 -59.13 -10.44
N LYS A 311 -26.88 -58.63 -9.20
CA LYS A 311 -27.29 -59.35 -7.98
C LYS A 311 -28.80 -59.59 -7.91
N ALA A 312 -29.61 -58.62 -8.29
CA ALA A 312 -31.07 -58.78 -8.35
C ALA A 312 -31.47 -59.82 -9.39
N VAL A 313 -30.84 -59.81 -10.57
CA VAL A 313 -31.03 -60.83 -11.61
C VAL A 313 -30.59 -62.22 -11.12
N ALA A 314 -29.47 -62.31 -10.39
CA ALA A 314 -29.00 -63.57 -9.81
C ALA A 314 -29.88 -64.09 -8.65
N ALA A 315 -30.57 -63.20 -7.93
CA ALA A 315 -31.49 -63.56 -6.86
C ALA A 315 -32.83 -64.15 -7.38
N LEU A 316 -33.25 -63.80 -8.60
CA LEU A 316 -34.50 -64.30 -9.19
C LEU A 316 -34.56 -65.83 -9.28
N PRO A 317 -33.53 -66.54 -9.82
CA PRO A 317 -33.49 -68.00 -9.80
C PRO A 317 -33.50 -68.60 -8.39
N VAL A 318 -32.82 -67.96 -7.43
CA VAL A 318 -32.77 -68.42 -6.03
C VAL A 318 -34.15 -68.30 -5.39
N LEU A 319 -34.85 -67.18 -5.61
CA LEU A 319 -36.23 -66.99 -5.17
C LEU A 319 -37.17 -68.03 -5.80
N SER A 320 -37.04 -68.28 -7.11
CA SER A 320 -37.80 -69.35 -7.77
C SER A 320 -37.56 -70.70 -7.11
N LYS A 321 -36.29 -71.07 -6.87
CA LYS A 321 -35.92 -72.33 -6.21
C LYS A 321 -36.45 -72.41 -4.78
N GLN A 322 -36.45 -71.30 -4.04
CA GLN A 322 -36.97 -71.25 -2.66
C GLN A 322 -38.50 -71.37 -2.64
N ILE A 323 -39.19 -70.77 -3.61
CA ILE A 323 -40.64 -70.94 -3.81
C ILE A 323 -40.95 -72.41 -4.14
N ASP A 324 -40.20 -73.04 -5.05
CA ASP A 324 -40.36 -74.46 -5.39
C ASP A 324 -40.14 -75.36 -4.16
N ALA A 325 -39.09 -75.10 -3.38
CA ALA A 325 -38.82 -75.84 -2.14
C ALA A 325 -39.91 -75.64 -1.08
N MET A 326 -40.49 -74.43 -0.99
CA MET A 326 -41.61 -74.14 -0.11
C MET A 326 -42.86 -74.91 -0.55
N LEU A 327 -43.17 -74.91 -1.84
CA LEU A 327 -44.30 -75.67 -2.41
C LEU A 327 -44.14 -77.17 -2.16
N GLN A 328 -42.92 -77.69 -2.33
CA GLN A 328 -42.61 -79.09 -2.05
C GLN A 328 -42.73 -79.41 -0.54
N GLY A 329 -42.23 -78.54 0.33
CA GLY A 329 -42.38 -78.69 1.78
C GLY A 329 -43.84 -78.64 2.24
N MET A 330 -44.68 -77.85 1.55
CA MET A 330 -46.11 -77.79 1.80
C MET A 330 -46.82 -79.07 1.35
N ASP A 331 -46.42 -79.66 0.22
CA ASP A 331 -46.94 -80.95 -0.23
C ASP A 331 -46.58 -82.08 0.74
N ASP A 332 -45.32 -82.16 1.17
CA ASP A 332 -44.84 -83.10 2.19
C ASP A 332 -45.60 -82.94 3.53
N ALA A 333 -45.84 -81.70 3.96
CA ALA A 333 -46.61 -81.41 5.17
C ALA A 333 -48.07 -81.85 5.03
N SER A 334 -48.68 -81.60 3.86
CA SER A 334 -50.03 -82.04 3.52
C SER A 334 -50.15 -83.57 3.53
N GLN A 335 -49.18 -84.27 2.95
CA GLN A 335 -49.12 -85.74 2.96
C GLN A 335 -48.97 -86.27 4.40
N LYS A 336 -48.06 -85.71 5.21
CA LYS A 336 -47.91 -86.08 6.62
C LYS A 336 -49.17 -85.83 7.44
N LEU A 337 -49.88 -84.73 7.20
CA LEU A 337 -51.16 -84.46 7.85
C LEU A 337 -52.20 -85.53 7.47
N THR A 338 -52.24 -85.91 6.20
CA THR A 338 -53.14 -86.98 5.72
C THR A 338 -52.81 -88.32 6.39
N GLU A 339 -51.53 -88.68 6.50
CA GLU A 339 -51.04 -89.87 7.23
C GLU A 339 -51.45 -89.82 8.71
N GLN A 340 -51.27 -88.68 9.39
CA GLN A 340 -51.69 -88.52 10.78
C GLN A 340 -53.21 -88.62 10.96
N PHE A 341 -53.99 -88.03 10.05
CA PHE A 341 -55.45 -88.21 10.07
C PHE A 341 -55.83 -89.68 9.87
N HIS A 342 -55.09 -90.42 9.05
CA HIS A 342 -55.29 -91.87 8.89
C HIS A 342 -54.99 -92.64 10.19
N GLN A 343 -53.88 -92.32 10.87
CA GLN A 343 -53.53 -92.92 12.17
C GLN A 343 -54.55 -92.59 13.27
N ILE A 344 -55.03 -91.35 13.34
CA ILE A 344 -56.09 -90.96 14.27
C ILE A 344 -57.36 -91.77 14.00
N ARG A 345 -57.75 -91.92 12.73
CA ARG A 345 -58.91 -92.73 12.34
C ARG A 345 -58.75 -94.18 12.80
N GLN A 346 -57.60 -94.80 12.56
CA GLN A 346 -57.32 -96.17 13.02
C GLN A 346 -57.37 -96.29 14.56
N SER A 347 -56.83 -95.32 15.29
CA SER A 347 -56.89 -95.29 16.75
C SER A 347 -58.33 -95.19 17.28
N ILE A 348 -59.17 -94.37 16.63
CA ILE A 348 -60.60 -94.25 16.98
C ILE A 348 -61.34 -95.55 16.69
N GLU A 349 -61.07 -96.21 15.56
CA GLU A 349 -61.67 -97.51 15.22
C GLU A 349 -61.26 -98.64 16.19
N ALA A 350 -60.04 -98.59 16.75
CA ALA A 350 -59.56 -99.54 17.76
C ALA A 350 -60.12 -99.30 19.17
N GLN A 351 -60.61 -98.09 19.46
CA GLN A 351 -61.02 -97.67 20.81
C GLN A 351 -62.17 -98.50 21.44
N PRO A 352 -63.20 -98.94 20.70
CA PRO A 352 -64.22 -99.84 21.24
C PRO A 352 -63.64 -101.16 21.76
N SER A 353 -62.64 -101.73 21.05
CA SER A 353 -62.00 -102.99 21.44
C SER A 353 -61.14 -102.85 22.70
N ILE A 354 -60.41 -101.72 22.82
CA ILE A 354 -59.64 -101.39 24.03
C ILE A 354 -60.59 -101.24 25.22
N MET A 355 -61.68 -100.48 25.06
CA MET A 355 -62.64 -100.25 26.14
C MET A 355 -63.35 -101.55 26.57
N GLN A 356 -63.64 -102.45 25.64
CA GLN A 356 -64.15 -103.78 25.95
C GLN A 356 -63.14 -104.63 26.74
N SER A 357 -61.85 -104.60 26.37
CA SER A 357 -60.80 -105.32 27.10
C SER A 357 -60.63 -104.82 28.53
N THR A 358 -60.63 -103.50 28.74
CA THR A 358 -60.55 -102.88 30.07
C THR A 358 -61.77 -103.22 30.93
N THR A 359 -62.97 -103.23 30.32
CA THR A 359 -64.19 -103.63 31.03
C THR A 359 -64.14 -105.11 31.45
N GLN A 360 -63.59 -105.97 30.60
CA GLN A 360 -63.39 -107.39 30.91
C GLN A 360 -62.35 -107.60 32.01
N GLU A 361 -61.26 -106.84 32.00
CA GLU A 361 -60.23 -106.90 33.04
C GLU A 361 -60.75 -106.39 34.39
N LEU A 362 -61.57 -105.33 34.38
CA LEU A 362 -62.29 -104.85 35.57
C LEU A 362 -63.22 -105.93 36.12
N LYS A 363 -63.99 -106.60 35.25
CA LYS A 363 -64.87 -107.71 35.63
C LYS A 363 -64.08 -108.85 36.30
N ASN A 364 -62.98 -109.29 35.67
CA ASN A 364 -62.13 -110.36 36.22
C ASN A 364 -61.53 -109.95 37.57
N THR A 365 -61.16 -108.67 37.74
CA THR A 365 -60.63 -108.14 39.00
C THR A 365 -61.70 -108.13 40.11
N LEU A 366 -62.93 -107.77 39.77
CA LEU A 366 -64.07 -107.84 40.69
C LEU A 366 -64.38 -109.28 41.10
N GLU A 367 -64.39 -110.23 40.16
CA GLU A 367 -64.58 -111.66 40.45
C GLU A 367 -63.49 -112.18 41.41
N ARG A 368 -62.23 -111.78 41.19
CA ARG A 368 -61.12 -112.13 42.07
C ARG A 368 -61.25 -111.52 43.47
N LEU A 369 -61.70 -110.27 43.59
CA LEU A 369 -61.95 -109.62 44.89
C LEU A 369 -63.05 -110.33 45.68
N VAL A 370 -64.15 -110.70 45.00
CA VAL A 370 -65.24 -111.48 45.62
C VAL A 370 -64.73 -112.84 46.10
N GLY A 371 -63.95 -113.56 45.27
CA GLY A 371 -63.35 -114.83 45.68
C GLY A 371 -62.36 -114.71 46.84
N GLN A 372 -61.55 -113.64 46.89
CA GLN A 372 -60.65 -113.40 48.01
C GLN A 372 -61.42 -113.09 49.30
N LEU A 373 -62.51 -112.32 49.22
CA LEU A 373 -63.39 -112.06 50.36
C LEU A 373 -64.01 -113.34 50.92
N GLU A 374 -64.44 -114.27 50.06
CA GLU A 374 -64.93 -115.58 50.51
C GLU A 374 -63.86 -116.40 51.26
N ILE A 375 -62.62 -116.41 50.74
CA ILE A 375 -61.48 -117.07 51.37
C ILE A 375 -61.16 -116.43 52.73
N ASP A 376 -61.13 -115.10 52.80
CA ASP A 376 -60.82 -114.36 54.03
C ASP A 376 -61.91 -114.59 55.10
N ILE A 377 -63.19 -114.58 54.72
CA ILE A 377 -64.30 -114.92 55.63
C ILE A 377 -64.16 -116.34 56.16
N LYS A 378 -63.81 -117.31 55.31
CA LYS A 378 -63.57 -118.70 55.72
C LYS A 378 -62.41 -118.79 56.72
N ASN A 379 -61.28 -118.16 56.43
CA ASN A 379 -60.12 -118.12 57.32
C ASN A 379 -60.45 -117.46 58.68
N ILE A 380 -61.21 -116.36 58.68
CA ILE A 380 -61.67 -115.68 59.90
C ILE A 380 -62.57 -116.60 60.73
N THR A 381 -63.48 -117.32 60.07
CA THR A 381 -64.42 -118.24 60.74
C THR A 381 -63.70 -119.44 61.33
N GLU A 382 -62.75 -120.04 60.60
CA GLU A 382 -61.91 -121.13 61.11
C GLU A 382 -61.05 -120.69 62.29
N LYS A 383 -60.43 -119.49 62.20
CA LYS A 383 -59.66 -118.91 63.31
C LYS A 383 -60.53 -118.63 64.53
N HIS A 384 -61.75 -118.12 64.34
CA HIS A 384 -62.72 -117.94 65.43
C HIS A 384 -63.13 -119.26 66.07
N ALA A 385 -63.39 -120.31 65.28
CA ALA A 385 -63.72 -121.63 65.81
C ALA A 385 -62.55 -122.22 66.63
N SER A 386 -61.31 -122.04 66.17
CA SER A 386 -60.11 -122.43 66.92
C SER A 386 -60.00 -121.68 68.25
N ASN A 387 -60.19 -120.37 68.25
CA ASN A 387 -60.15 -119.55 69.47
C ASN A 387 -61.24 -119.98 70.47
N ILE A 388 -62.46 -120.27 70.00
CA ILE A 388 -63.54 -120.78 70.85
C ILE A 388 -63.16 -122.13 71.47
N LYS A 389 -62.54 -123.03 70.70
CA LYS A 389 -62.06 -124.32 71.21
C LYS A 389 -60.99 -124.16 72.29
N GLU A 390 -60.06 -123.22 72.09
CA GLU A 390 -59.02 -122.91 73.08
C GLU A 390 -59.61 -122.33 74.37
N GLN A 391 -60.57 -121.41 74.27
CA GLN A 391 -61.31 -120.89 75.42
C GLN A 391 -62.09 -121.98 76.17
N MET A 392 -62.73 -122.91 75.45
CA MET A 392 -63.44 -124.05 76.05
C MET A 392 -62.50 -124.99 76.80
N ASN A 393 -61.30 -125.26 76.26
CA ASN A 393 -60.28 -126.04 76.95
C ASN A 393 -59.79 -125.35 78.24
N GLN A 394 -59.58 -124.03 78.21
CA GLN A 394 -59.24 -123.27 79.42
C GLN A 394 -60.35 -123.34 80.47
N LEU A 395 -61.61 -123.22 80.06
CA LEU A 395 -62.78 -123.39 80.94
C LEU A 395 -62.83 -124.79 81.57
N SER A 396 -62.56 -125.83 80.78
CA SER A 396 -62.49 -127.21 81.28
C SER A 396 -61.37 -127.40 82.29
N ASN A 397 -60.19 -126.80 82.07
CA ASN A 397 -59.08 -126.87 83.02
C ASN A 397 -59.42 -126.15 84.33
N ILE A 398 -60.06 -124.97 84.27
CA ILE A 398 -60.52 -124.25 85.46
C ILE A 398 -61.55 -125.07 86.24
N ALA A 399 -62.49 -125.71 85.54
CA ALA A 399 -63.49 -126.59 86.14
C ALA A 399 -62.86 -127.82 86.82
N ALA A 400 -61.85 -128.44 86.18
CA ALA A 400 -61.11 -129.56 86.78
C ALA A 400 -60.36 -129.13 88.04
N GLN A 401 -59.68 -127.98 88.01
CA GLN A 401 -58.96 -127.43 89.17
C GLN A 401 -59.90 -127.14 90.34
N THR A 402 -61.08 -126.57 90.08
CA THR A 402 -62.07 -126.32 91.14
C THR A 402 -62.62 -127.60 91.74
N LEU A 403 -62.77 -128.67 90.94
CA LEU A 403 -63.20 -129.98 91.42
C LEU A 403 -62.14 -130.65 92.30
N GLU A 404 -60.86 -130.49 91.95
CA GLU A 404 -59.72 -130.96 92.74
C GLU A 404 -59.62 -130.23 94.09
N ASP A 405 -59.77 -128.90 94.10
CA ASP A 405 -59.79 -128.09 95.32
C ASP A 405 -60.96 -128.47 96.25
N VAL A 406 -62.14 -128.75 95.69
CA VAL A 406 -63.30 -129.24 96.46
C VAL A 406 -63.03 -130.64 97.04
N SER A 407 -62.44 -131.54 96.26
CA SER A 407 -62.09 -132.88 96.70
C SER A 407 -61.09 -132.86 97.86
N GLY A 408 -60.05 -132.02 97.77
CA GLY A 408 -59.08 -131.85 98.86
C GLY A 408 -59.69 -131.30 100.14
N SER A 409 -60.68 -130.41 100.02
CA SER A 409 -61.42 -129.87 101.17
C SER A 409 -62.29 -130.95 101.86
N ILE A 410 -62.95 -131.82 101.08
CA ILE A 410 -63.75 -132.94 101.62
C ILE A 410 -62.85 -133.95 102.36
N GLU A 411 -61.68 -134.28 101.80
CA GLU A 411 -60.73 -135.20 102.43
C GLU A 411 -60.21 -134.67 103.77
N GLY A 412 -59.95 -133.36 103.84
CA GLY A 412 -59.60 -132.67 105.09
C GLY A 412 -60.71 -132.73 106.15
N GLN A 413 -61.99 -132.65 105.76
CA GLN A 413 -63.11 -132.80 106.70
C GLN A 413 -63.24 -134.24 107.22
N ILE A 414 -63.07 -135.25 106.37
CA ILE A 414 -63.16 -136.67 106.76
C ILE A 414 -62.07 -137.04 107.76
N ASN A 415 -60.83 -136.58 107.56
CA ASN A 415 -59.73 -136.86 108.49
C ASN A 415 -59.96 -136.24 109.87
N ASN A 416 -60.50 -135.02 109.92
CA ASN A 416 -60.85 -134.38 111.20
C ASN A 416 -62.00 -135.13 111.92
N PHE A 417 -62.96 -135.65 111.17
CA PHE A 417 -64.06 -136.47 111.71
C PHE A 417 -63.54 -137.78 112.33
N ASN A 418 -62.74 -138.56 111.60
CA ASN A 418 -62.18 -139.83 112.09
C ASN A 418 -61.31 -139.66 113.34
N THR A 419 -60.53 -138.57 113.40
CA THR A 419 -59.68 -138.27 114.56
C THR A 419 -60.51 -137.93 115.80
N ALA A 420 -61.61 -137.21 115.63
CA ALA A 420 -62.54 -136.89 116.72
C ALA A 420 -63.29 -138.14 117.23
N GLU A 421 -63.65 -139.06 116.33
CA GLU A 421 -64.33 -140.31 116.67
C GLU A 421 -63.40 -141.29 117.41
N ALA A 422 -62.16 -141.46 116.94
CA ALA A 422 -61.16 -142.31 117.59
C ALA A 422 -60.87 -141.87 119.04
N LYS A 423 -60.73 -140.56 119.28
CA LYS A 423 -60.51 -140.00 120.63
C LYS A 423 -61.67 -140.27 121.58
N LYS A 424 -62.90 -140.35 121.05
CA LYS A 424 -64.11 -140.61 121.84
C LYS A 424 -64.21 -142.09 122.23
N ILE A 425 -63.89 -142.99 121.30
CA ILE A 425 -63.83 -144.44 121.56
C ILE A 425 -62.77 -144.78 122.61
N GLU A 426 -61.60 -144.13 122.55
CA GLU A 426 -60.52 -144.34 123.53
C GLU A 426 -60.93 -143.89 124.95
N SER A 427 -61.64 -142.76 125.06
CA SER A 427 -62.21 -142.26 126.32
C SER A 427 -63.25 -143.23 126.91
N ASP A 428 -64.14 -143.77 126.08
CA ASP A 428 -65.20 -144.69 126.53
C ASP A 428 -64.62 -146.04 126.99
N LEU A 429 -63.58 -146.55 126.32
CA LEU A 429 -62.87 -147.77 126.71
C LEU A 429 -62.11 -147.62 128.03
N GLN A 430 -61.50 -146.46 128.30
CA GLN A 430 -60.87 -146.19 129.60
C GLN A 430 -61.88 -146.12 130.75
N GLN A 431 -63.04 -145.48 130.53
CA GLN A 431 -64.11 -145.47 131.52
C GLN A 431 -64.63 -146.89 131.80
N MET A 432 -64.85 -147.72 130.77
CA MET A 432 -65.25 -149.12 130.93
C MET A 432 -64.20 -149.96 131.68
N GLY A 433 -62.91 -149.79 131.37
CA GLY A 433 -61.83 -150.54 132.01
C GLY A 433 -61.74 -150.28 133.51
N SER A 434 -61.90 -149.02 133.94
CA SER A 434 -61.89 -148.66 135.37
C SER A 434 -63.10 -149.24 136.14
N ALA A 435 -64.27 -149.25 135.51
CA ALA A 435 -65.48 -149.85 136.08
C ALA A 435 -65.36 -151.38 136.24
N LEU A 436 -64.75 -152.06 135.27
CA LEU A 436 -64.49 -153.50 135.30
C LEU A 436 -63.48 -153.90 136.40
N ILE A 437 -62.43 -153.10 136.61
CA ILE A 437 -61.47 -153.32 137.71
C ILE A 437 -62.17 -153.17 139.07
N SER A 438 -63.02 -152.15 139.22
CA SER A 438 -63.80 -151.92 140.44
C SER A 438 -64.74 -153.09 140.76
N MET A 439 -65.47 -153.59 139.76
CA MET A 439 -66.37 -154.75 139.90
C MET A 439 -65.61 -156.03 140.26
N THR A 440 -64.48 -156.29 139.62
CA THR A 440 -63.71 -157.54 139.82
C THR A 440 -63.04 -157.57 141.20
N SER A 441 -62.56 -156.41 141.67
CA SER A 441 -62.00 -156.27 143.02
C SER A 441 -63.06 -156.51 144.10
N GLN A 442 -64.27 -155.99 143.91
CA GLN A 442 -65.38 -156.19 144.85
C GLN A 442 -65.81 -157.66 144.91
N PHE A 443 -65.93 -158.31 143.75
CA PHE A 443 -66.30 -159.73 143.64
C PHE A 443 -65.29 -160.66 144.33
N THR A 444 -63.99 -160.36 144.20
CA THR A 444 -62.92 -161.14 144.83
C THR A 444 -62.95 -161.03 146.35
N LYS A 445 -63.32 -159.84 146.86
CA LYS A 445 -63.41 -159.60 148.30
C LYS A 445 -64.59 -160.35 148.92
N ASP A 446 -65.74 -160.28 148.27
CA ASP A 446 -66.97 -160.95 148.72
C ASP A 446 -66.81 -162.48 148.71
N TYR A 447 -66.08 -163.03 147.72
CA TYR A 447 -65.74 -164.46 147.67
C TYR A 447 -64.84 -164.89 148.84
N LYS A 448 -63.94 -164.00 149.28
CA LYS A 448 -63.02 -164.28 150.39
C LYS A 448 -63.72 -164.28 151.76
N GLU A 449 -64.73 -163.44 151.95
CA GLU A 449 -65.59 -163.47 153.14
C GLU A 449 -66.42 -164.76 153.21
N LEU A 450 -66.98 -165.20 152.09
CA LEU A 450 -67.83 -166.41 152.02
C LEU A 450 -67.05 -167.69 152.37
N VAL A 451 -65.83 -167.85 151.87
CA VAL A 451 -65.00 -169.05 152.12
C VAL A 451 -64.52 -169.11 153.57
N ASN A 452 -64.22 -167.97 154.19
CA ASN A 452 -63.82 -167.94 155.60
C ASN A 452 -64.97 -168.28 156.55
N HIS A 453 -66.20 -167.85 156.23
CA HIS A 453 -67.38 -168.27 156.96
C HIS A 453 -67.62 -169.78 156.87
N MET A 454 -67.36 -170.40 155.71
CA MET A 454 -67.52 -171.85 155.54
C MET A 454 -66.44 -172.69 156.26
N ASN A 455 -65.19 -172.19 156.36
CA ASN A 455 -64.11 -172.97 156.95
C ASN A 455 -64.15 -173.01 158.49
N ASN A 456 -64.69 -171.99 159.15
CA ASN A 456 -64.80 -171.99 160.61
C ASN A 456 -65.94 -172.88 161.14
N THR A 457 -67.00 -173.09 160.37
CA THR A 457 -68.11 -173.98 160.75
C THR A 457 -67.72 -175.47 160.73
N ILE A 458 -66.62 -175.84 160.07
CA ILE A 458 -66.22 -177.25 159.89
C ILE A 458 -65.14 -177.70 160.90
N ARG A 459 -64.43 -176.79 161.59
CA ARG A 459 -63.30 -177.16 162.47
C ARG A 459 -63.59 -177.26 163.98
N HIS A 460 -64.77 -176.88 164.47
CA HIS A 460 -65.11 -177.02 165.90
C HIS A 460 -66.52 -177.57 166.16
N GLY A 461 -66.65 -178.89 166.00
CA GLY A 461 -67.59 -179.73 166.74
C GLY A 461 -66.83 -180.76 167.59
N ARG A 462 -66.76 -180.54 168.91
CA ARG A 462 -66.74 -181.58 169.97
C ARG A 462 -67.21 -180.94 171.30
N PRO A 463 -67.85 -181.71 172.19
CA PRO A 463 -68.66 -181.19 173.30
C PRO A 463 -67.87 -181.04 174.60
N MET A 464 -68.28 -180.08 175.42
CA MET A 464 -68.31 -180.14 176.88
C MET A 464 -69.59 -179.45 177.35
N ARG A 465 -70.02 -179.88 178.54
CA ARG A 465 -71.20 -179.48 179.33
C ARG A 465 -71.39 -177.98 179.49
#